data_AF-A0A952L9E4-F1
#
_entry.id   AF-A0A952L9E4-F1
#
_cell.length_a   1.000
_cell.length_b   1.000
_cell.length_c   1.000
_cell.angle_alpha   90.00
_cell.angle_beta   90.00
_cell.angle_gamma   90.00
#
_symmetry.space_group_name_H-M   'P 1'
#
loop_
_entity.id
_entity.type
_entity.pdbx_description
1 polymer ?
#
loop_
_entity_poly.entity_id
_entity_poly.type
_entity_poly.pdbx_seq_one_letter_code
_entity_poly.pdbx_strand_id
1 'polypeptide(L)'
;VHAAVRHTQQQLAQLLHHEHATLALAQRCSGVAAAAPLFTALLNYRHAGGSSVLAPNAQAAQTAWQGVHTLHSQDRNNYPFGISVNDAHEDFSLNVQVDQQLDPERVGAFMLQALAQLVHALAHAPHTPLRQMQLLPETEQAQLLAFNATEAAFDAELCIHQLFEQQARLRPEAIALVFEQECLSYAELNARANQLAHHLVALGVGPDTRVAICLPRSTEMVVALLATLKAGAAYVPLDPAYPAQRLAFMLQDCHPTVLVSRSDCAQALPASAGVSLLWLDAPDPAWLLAPQHDPAVPGLTPAHLAYVIYTSGSTGLPKGVMNAHAPVVNRLRWMQQAYGLSDSEAVLQKTPMSFDVSVWEFFWPLLEGARLVLAKPEGHKDPDYLISLIDQHRISTVHFVPSMLQTFLQATRTHDCSSLRRVVCSGEALPAATAQALVQRLPQAQLHNLYGPTEAAVDVTAWPCTGNEGAAVPIGRPMANTRIHILDAWGQPCPIGVAGELHIAGVQLARGYLHRPELTAERFPPDPFGAPGSRMYRSGDLARWRADGSLDFLGR
;
A
#
# COMPACT_ATOMS: atom_id res chain seq x y z
N VAL A 1 -28.91 -1.02 -21.40
CA VAL A 1 -28.49 -2.17 -22.22
C VAL A 1 -29.09 -2.07 -23.61
N HIS A 2 -30.42 -1.99 -23.73
CA HIS A 2 -31.12 -1.92 -25.03
C HIS A 2 -30.59 -0.83 -25.98
N ALA A 3 -30.37 0.39 -25.46
CA ALA A 3 -29.80 1.48 -26.25
C ALA A 3 -28.41 1.14 -26.83
N ALA A 4 -27.56 0.46 -26.06
CA ALA A 4 -26.24 0.07 -26.50
C ALA A 4 -26.29 -1.02 -27.57
N VAL A 5 -27.13 -2.05 -27.38
CA VAL A 5 -27.33 -3.11 -28.38
C VAL A 5 -27.83 -2.52 -29.71
N ARG A 6 -28.82 -1.61 -29.66
CA ARG A 6 -29.29 -0.91 -30.87
C ARG A 6 -28.20 -0.05 -31.51
N HIS A 7 -27.39 0.64 -30.71
CA HIS A 7 -26.28 1.44 -31.21
C HIS A 7 -25.23 0.57 -31.92
N THR A 8 -24.82 -0.53 -31.30
CA THR A 8 -23.89 -1.50 -31.91
C THR A 8 -24.45 -2.09 -33.20
N GLN A 9 -25.74 -2.46 -33.24
CA GLN A 9 -26.39 -2.93 -34.46
C GLN A 9 -26.34 -1.89 -35.58
N GLN A 10 -26.64 -0.63 -35.27
CA GLN A 10 -26.60 0.47 -36.24
C GLN A 10 -25.18 0.71 -36.77
N GLN A 11 -24.18 0.70 -35.90
CA GLN A 11 -22.78 0.84 -36.29
C GLN A 11 -22.33 -0.31 -37.21
N LEU A 12 -22.65 -1.56 -36.86
CA LEU A 12 -22.31 -2.72 -37.68
C LEU A 12 -23.01 -2.65 -39.05
N ALA A 13 -24.30 -2.28 -39.09
CA ALA A 13 -25.04 -2.11 -40.35
C ALA A 13 -24.46 -1.01 -41.25
N GLN A 14 -23.97 0.09 -40.66
CA GLN A 14 -23.28 1.14 -41.42
C GLN A 14 -21.95 0.64 -41.99
N LEU A 15 -21.17 -0.11 -41.20
CA LEU A 15 -19.88 -0.66 -41.64
C LEU A 15 -20.02 -1.65 -42.81
N LEU A 16 -21.12 -2.41 -42.89
CA LEU A 16 -21.37 -3.33 -44.01
C LEU A 16 -21.37 -2.64 -45.38
N HIS A 17 -21.76 -1.36 -45.47
CA HIS A 17 -21.70 -0.60 -46.72
C HIS A 17 -20.27 -0.42 -47.27
N HIS A 18 -19.26 -0.64 -46.41
CA HIS A 18 -17.86 -0.46 -46.71
C HIS A 18 -17.06 -1.77 -46.64
N GLU A 19 -17.72 -2.93 -46.55
CA GLU A 19 -17.05 -4.23 -46.35
C GLU A 19 -16.08 -4.61 -47.48
N HIS A 20 -16.27 -4.05 -48.68
CA HIS A 20 -15.38 -4.27 -49.83
C HIS A 20 -14.07 -3.49 -49.74
N ALA A 21 -13.92 -2.55 -48.80
CA ALA A 21 -12.68 -1.82 -48.58
C ALA A 21 -11.64 -2.75 -47.95
N THR A 22 -10.48 -2.90 -48.60
CA THR A 22 -9.42 -3.75 -48.08
C THR A 22 -8.83 -3.19 -46.79
N LEU A 23 -8.38 -4.07 -45.88
CA LEU A 23 -7.70 -3.66 -44.65
C LEU A 23 -6.45 -2.81 -44.95
N ALA A 24 -5.76 -3.08 -46.05
CA ALA A 24 -4.63 -2.28 -46.52
C ALA A 24 -5.04 -0.84 -46.88
N LEU A 25 -6.22 -0.64 -47.47
CA LEU A 25 -6.77 0.69 -47.72
C LEU A 25 -7.09 1.40 -46.40
N ALA A 26 -7.76 0.71 -45.46
CA ALA A 26 -8.07 1.25 -44.14
C ALA A 26 -6.81 1.68 -43.38
N GLN A 27 -5.75 0.85 -43.37
CA GLN A 27 -4.46 1.18 -42.74
C GLN A 27 -3.88 2.46 -43.34
N ARG A 28 -3.81 2.57 -44.67
CA ARG A 28 -3.27 3.76 -45.34
C ARG A 28 -4.05 5.03 -45.02
N CYS A 29 -5.38 4.93 -44.88
CA CYS A 29 -6.25 6.07 -44.61
C CYS A 29 -6.35 6.43 -43.12
N SER A 30 -5.90 5.55 -42.21
CA SER A 30 -6.10 5.72 -40.75
C SER A 30 -5.15 6.73 -40.09
N GLY A 31 -4.02 7.06 -40.73
CA GLY A 31 -2.94 7.81 -40.09
C GLY A 31 -2.12 7.00 -39.07
N VAL A 32 -2.47 5.72 -38.83
CA VAL A 32 -1.69 4.80 -38.00
C VAL A 32 -0.43 4.37 -38.76
N ALA A 33 0.71 4.40 -38.07
CA ALA A 33 1.99 3.96 -38.65
C ALA A 33 1.88 2.56 -39.26
N ALA A 34 2.43 2.35 -40.45
CA ALA A 34 2.25 1.10 -41.20
C ALA A 34 2.72 -0.17 -40.47
N ALA A 35 3.64 -0.03 -39.51
CA ALA A 35 4.13 -1.15 -38.68
C ALA A 35 3.24 -1.45 -37.46
N ALA A 36 2.29 -0.57 -37.12
CA ALA A 36 1.39 -0.75 -35.99
C ALA A 36 0.04 -1.35 -36.47
N PRO A 37 -0.46 -2.42 -35.83
CA PRO A 37 -1.74 -3.01 -36.20
C PRO A 37 -2.90 -2.07 -35.87
N LEU A 38 -3.94 -2.03 -36.71
CA LEU A 38 -5.17 -1.26 -36.42
C LEU A 38 -5.96 -1.83 -35.23
N PHE A 39 -5.89 -3.14 -35.04
CA PHE A 39 -6.56 -3.86 -33.97
C PHE A 39 -5.75 -5.12 -33.64
N THR A 40 -5.84 -5.53 -32.39
CA THR A 40 -5.16 -6.72 -31.85
C THR A 40 -6.14 -7.84 -31.48
N ALA A 41 -7.44 -7.54 -31.52
CA ALA A 41 -8.51 -8.49 -31.21
C ALA A 41 -9.44 -8.65 -32.42
N LEU A 42 -9.83 -9.90 -32.69
CA LEU A 42 -10.79 -10.24 -33.74
C LEU A 42 -12.02 -10.91 -33.12
N LEU A 43 -13.22 -10.41 -33.44
CA LEU A 43 -14.48 -11.08 -33.13
C LEU A 43 -15.15 -11.46 -34.44
N ASN A 44 -15.31 -12.76 -34.68
CA ASN A 44 -16.02 -13.27 -35.84
C ASN A 44 -17.41 -13.77 -35.41
N TYR A 45 -18.44 -13.43 -36.18
CA TYR A 45 -19.79 -13.97 -36.02
C TYR A 45 -20.14 -14.79 -37.27
N ARG A 46 -20.62 -16.02 -37.09
CA ARG A 46 -20.87 -17.01 -38.16
C ARG A 46 -19.60 -17.47 -38.88
N HIS A 47 -18.55 -17.76 -38.13
CA HIS A 47 -17.35 -18.37 -38.68
C HIS A 47 -17.41 -19.90 -38.56
N ALA A 48 -18.02 -20.56 -39.54
CA ALA A 48 -17.92 -22.01 -39.68
C ALA A 48 -16.53 -22.41 -40.23
N GLY A 49 -15.47 -22.08 -39.49
CA GLY A 49 -14.09 -22.47 -39.79
C GLY A 49 -13.82 -23.90 -39.37
N GLY A 50 -13.72 -24.80 -40.35
CA GLY A 50 -12.79 -25.94 -40.39
C GLY A 50 -12.87 -27.06 -39.34
N SER A 51 -13.53 -26.92 -38.19
CA SER A 51 -13.64 -27.99 -37.19
C SER A 51 -15.01 -28.66 -37.29
N SER A 52 -15.02 -29.82 -37.93
CA SER A 52 -16.21 -30.63 -38.22
C SER A 52 -16.78 -31.35 -36.99
N VAL A 53 -16.64 -30.81 -35.77
CA VAL A 53 -17.10 -31.51 -34.56
C VAL A 53 -18.49 -31.05 -34.11
N LEU A 54 -18.95 -29.85 -34.48
CA LEU A 54 -20.25 -29.33 -34.03
C LEU A 54 -21.11 -28.64 -35.11
N ALA A 55 -20.72 -28.69 -36.38
CA ALA A 55 -21.63 -28.25 -37.45
C ALA A 55 -22.63 -29.39 -37.77
N PRO A 56 -23.96 -29.13 -37.81
CA PRO A 56 -24.95 -30.11 -38.31
C PRO A 56 -24.65 -30.61 -39.74
N ASN A 57 -23.81 -29.87 -40.48
CA ASN A 57 -23.34 -30.19 -41.83
C ASN A 57 -21.96 -30.87 -41.89
N ALA A 58 -21.40 -31.33 -40.76
CA ALA A 58 -20.16 -32.14 -40.77
C ALA A 58 -20.29 -33.44 -41.58
N GLN A 59 -21.51 -33.95 -41.75
CA GLN A 59 -21.79 -35.08 -42.65
C GLN A 59 -21.62 -34.72 -44.14
N ALA A 60 -21.88 -33.47 -44.54
CA ALA A 60 -21.76 -33.05 -45.94
C ALA A 60 -20.29 -32.86 -46.38
N ALA A 61 -19.42 -32.44 -45.47
CA ALA A 61 -17.97 -32.34 -45.73
C ALA A 61 -17.27 -33.71 -45.75
N GLN A 62 -17.77 -34.68 -44.98
CA GLN A 62 -17.28 -36.07 -45.00
C GLN A 62 -17.60 -36.81 -46.31
N THR A 63 -18.66 -36.41 -47.03
CA THR A 63 -19.01 -37.01 -48.33
C THR A 63 -18.11 -36.62 -49.50
N ALA A 64 -17.24 -35.60 -49.36
CA ALA A 64 -16.40 -35.14 -50.47
C ALA A 64 -15.13 -36.00 -50.69
N TRP A 65 -14.73 -36.82 -49.71
CA TRP A 65 -13.48 -37.61 -49.75
C TRP A 65 -13.69 -39.00 -49.13
N GLN A 66 -14.29 -39.94 -49.89
CA GLN A 66 -14.44 -41.32 -49.43
C GLN A 66 -13.08 -41.92 -49.02
N GLY A 67 -12.96 -42.34 -47.77
CA GLY A 67 -11.75 -42.95 -47.20
C GLY A 67 -10.80 -42.01 -46.44
N VAL A 68 -11.13 -40.71 -46.30
CA VAL A 68 -10.33 -39.76 -45.52
C VAL A 68 -11.05 -39.40 -44.21
N HIS A 69 -10.37 -39.60 -43.08
CA HIS A 69 -10.83 -39.16 -41.76
C HIS A 69 -10.04 -37.94 -41.31
N THR A 70 -10.71 -36.79 -41.14
CA THR A 70 -10.11 -35.63 -40.48
C THR A 70 -9.95 -35.92 -39.00
N LEU A 71 -8.72 -36.22 -38.57
CA LEU A 71 -8.40 -36.48 -37.17
C LEU A 71 -8.28 -35.19 -36.35
N HIS A 72 -7.78 -34.12 -37.00
CA HIS A 72 -7.56 -32.83 -36.36
C HIS A 72 -7.57 -31.72 -37.42
N SER A 73 -8.13 -30.57 -37.06
CA SER A 73 -8.13 -29.35 -37.86
C SER A 73 -7.80 -28.19 -36.92
N GLN A 74 -6.82 -27.37 -37.31
CA GLN A 74 -6.37 -26.24 -36.51
C GLN A 74 -6.32 -24.99 -37.38
N ASP A 75 -7.25 -24.07 -37.15
CA ASP A 75 -7.18 -22.73 -37.72
C ASP A 75 -6.25 -21.87 -36.85
N ARG A 76 -5.30 -21.18 -37.47
CA ARG A 76 -4.44 -20.20 -36.80
C ARG A 76 -4.69 -18.82 -37.40
N ASN A 77 -5.07 -17.88 -36.56
CA ASN A 77 -5.11 -16.47 -36.92
C ASN A 77 -3.80 -15.78 -36.50
N ASN A 78 -3.47 -14.65 -37.12
CA ASN A 78 -2.26 -13.87 -36.83
C ASN A 78 -2.47 -12.81 -35.73
N TYR A 79 -3.61 -12.84 -35.04
CA TYR A 79 -3.96 -11.88 -34.00
C TYR A 79 -3.72 -12.52 -32.62
N PRO A 80 -3.23 -11.76 -31.63
CA PRO A 80 -3.02 -12.28 -30.29
C PRO A 80 -4.34 -12.62 -29.56
N PHE A 81 -5.48 -12.16 -30.07
CA PHE A 81 -6.79 -12.43 -29.50
C PHE A 81 -7.86 -12.61 -30.59
N GLY A 82 -8.54 -13.74 -30.59
CA GLY A 82 -9.58 -14.09 -31.54
C GLY A 82 -10.71 -14.86 -30.87
N ILE A 83 -11.95 -14.44 -31.08
CA ILE A 83 -13.14 -15.19 -30.69
C ILE A 83 -14.03 -15.35 -31.90
N SER A 84 -14.48 -16.57 -32.17
CA SER A 84 -15.46 -16.86 -33.19
C SER A 84 -16.73 -17.41 -32.55
N VAL A 85 -17.86 -16.77 -32.85
CA VAL A 85 -19.20 -17.21 -32.43
C VAL A 85 -19.80 -18.04 -33.56
N ASN A 86 -20.06 -19.31 -33.25
CA ASN A 86 -20.72 -20.26 -34.13
C ASN A 86 -22.19 -20.36 -33.73
N ASP A 87 -23.05 -19.96 -34.65
CA ASP A 87 -24.51 -19.95 -34.50
C ASP A 87 -25.06 -21.25 -35.13
N ALA A 88 -25.52 -22.18 -34.28
CA ALA A 88 -26.14 -23.43 -34.69
C ALA A 88 -27.68 -23.33 -34.72
N HIS A 89 -28.24 -22.11 -34.68
CA HIS A 89 -29.66 -21.77 -34.58
C HIS A 89 -30.32 -22.08 -33.23
N GLU A 90 -30.12 -23.27 -32.66
CA GLU A 90 -30.68 -23.65 -31.35
C GLU A 90 -29.77 -23.22 -30.19
N ASP A 91 -28.46 -23.15 -30.45
CA ASP A 91 -27.41 -22.88 -29.51
C ASP A 91 -26.19 -22.19 -30.18
N PHE A 92 -25.30 -21.66 -29.34
CA PHE A 92 -24.06 -21.01 -29.77
C PHE A 92 -22.86 -21.73 -29.18
N SER A 93 -21.79 -21.86 -29.97
CA SER A 93 -20.47 -22.24 -29.45
C SER A 93 -19.45 -21.12 -29.68
N LEU A 94 -18.50 -20.99 -28.75
CA LEU A 94 -17.41 -20.03 -28.82
C LEU A 94 -16.12 -20.78 -29.13
N ASN A 95 -15.45 -20.40 -30.21
CA ASN A 95 -14.08 -20.82 -30.49
C ASN A 95 -13.14 -19.67 -30.11
N VAL A 96 -12.32 -19.89 -29.09
CA VAL A 96 -11.39 -18.88 -28.54
C VAL A 96 -9.96 -19.25 -28.93
N GLN A 97 -9.28 -18.31 -29.58
CA GLN A 97 -7.89 -18.41 -30.01
C GLN A 97 -7.14 -17.20 -29.48
N VAL A 98 -6.32 -17.40 -28.46
CA VAL A 98 -5.56 -16.33 -27.80
C VAL A 98 -4.08 -16.70 -27.71
N ASP A 99 -3.24 -15.70 -27.48
CA ASP A 99 -1.83 -15.90 -27.16
C ASP A 99 -1.67 -16.84 -25.95
N GLN A 100 -0.58 -17.63 -25.91
CA GLN A 100 -0.31 -18.61 -24.86
C GLN A 100 -0.24 -18.01 -23.45
N GLN A 101 -0.05 -16.70 -23.34
CA GLN A 101 -0.08 -15.99 -22.05
C GLN A 101 -1.48 -15.89 -21.45
N LEU A 102 -2.53 -16.15 -22.23
CA LEU A 102 -3.93 -16.09 -21.82
C LEU A 102 -4.55 -17.48 -21.79
N ASP A 103 -5.43 -17.68 -20.82
CA ASP A 103 -6.26 -18.88 -20.75
C ASP A 103 -7.51 -18.70 -21.64
N PRO A 104 -7.66 -19.48 -22.73
CA PRO A 104 -8.82 -19.39 -23.62
C PRO A 104 -10.13 -19.76 -22.92
N GLU A 105 -10.12 -20.68 -21.95
CA GLU A 105 -11.34 -21.07 -21.22
C GLU A 105 -11.84 -19.92 -20.36
N ARG A 106 -10.92 -19.23 -19.67
CA ARG A 106 -11.22 -18.03 -18.91
C ARG A 106 -11.84 -16.95 -19.79
N VAL A 107 -11.25 -16.68 -20.96
CA VAL A 107 -11.81 -15.71 -21.91
C VAL A 107 -13.22 -16.11 -22.38
N GLY A 108 -13.43 -17.40 -22.68
CA GLY A 108 -14.75 -17.95 -22.99
C GLY A 108 -15.76 -17.72 -21.87
N ALA A 109 -15.38 -17.95 -20.61
CA ALA A 109 -16.23 -17.73 -19.45
C ALA A 109 -16.65 -16.26 -19.30
N PHE A 110 -15.73 -15.30 -19.51
CA PHE A 110 -16.08 -13.88 -19.53
C PHE A 110 -17.10 -13.54 -20.62
N MET A 111 -16.92 -14.08 -21.82
CA MET A 111 -17.85 -13.84 -22.93
C MET A 111 -19.23 -14.44 -22.66
N LEU A 112 -19.30 -15.66 -22.11
CA LEU A 112 -20.55 -16.30 -21.72
C LEU A 112 -21.26 -15.51 -20.61
N GLN A 113 -20.53 -15.06 -19.59
CA GLN A 113 -21.07 -14.20 -18.53
C GLN A 113 -21.64 -12.90 -19.11
N ALA A 114 -20.90 -12.23 -20.01
CA ALA A 114 -21.37 -11.01 -20.66
C ALA A 114 -22.66 -11.24 -21.45
N LEU A 115 -22.74 -12.31 -22.24
CA LEU A 115 -23.93 -12.68 -23.00
C LEU A 115 -25.12 -12.98 -22.09
N ALA A 116 -24.92 -13.78 -21.04
CA ALA A 116 -25.96 -14.12 -20.08
C ALA A 116 -26.53 -12.86 -19.41
N GLN A 117 -25.65 -11.95 -18.96
CA GLN A 117 -26.07 -10.68 -18.36
C GLN A 117 -26.79 -9.76 -19.35
N LEU A 118 -26.37 -9.71 -20.62
CA LEU A 118 -27.04 -8.92 -21.66
C LEU A 118 -28.45 -9.45 -21.93
N VAL A 119 -28.60 -10.77 -22.10
CA VAL A 119 -29.90 -11.41 -22.34
C VAL A 119 -30.83 -11.21 -21.14
N HIS A 120 -30.34 -11.45 -19.93
CA HIS A 120 -31.10 -11.24 -18.71
C HIS A 120 -31.56 -9.78 -18.57
N ALA A 121 -30.66 -8.81 -18.78
CA ALA A 121 -31.01 -7.40 -18.73
C ALA A 121 -32.00 -7.01 -19.82
N LEU A 122 -31.86 -7.50 -21.06
CA LEU A 122 -32.84 -7.22 -22.12
C LEU A 122 -34.23 -7.77 -21.78
N ALA A 123 -34.31 -8.94 -21.15
CA ALA A 123 -35.58 -9.58 -20.78
C ALA A 123 -36.29 -8.90 -19.60
N HIS A 124 -35.53 -8.45 -18.59
CA HIS A 124 -36.10 -8.01 -17.31
C HIS A 124 -35.90 -6.53 -16.99
N ALA A 125 -34.80 -5.92 -17.47
CA ALA A 125 -34.43 -4.53 -17.14
C ALA A 125 -33.64 -3.86 -18.29
N PRO A 126 -34.26 -3.65 -19.48
CA PRO A 126 -33.53 -3.24 -20.69
C PRO A 126 -32.83 -1.88 -20.56
N HIS A 127 -33.30 -1.05 -19.63
CA HIS A 127 -32.77 0.28 -19.34
C HIS A 127 -31.59 0.30 -18.35
N THR A 128 -31.18 -0.85 -17.79
CA THR A 128 -29.99 -0.94 -16.92
C THR A 128 -28.76 -0.34 -17.63
N PRO A 129 -27.99 0.56 -17.00
CA PRO A 129 -26.73 1.07 -17.56
C PRO A 129 -25.72 -0.07 -17.81
N LEU A 130 -25.01 -0.06 -18.95
CA LEU A 130 -23.99 -1.09 -19.25
C LEU A 130 -22.91 -1.20 -18.16
N ARG A 131 -22.51 -0.07 -17.58
CA ARG A 131 -21.52 0.01 -16.50
C ARG A 131 -21.93 -0.69 -15.20
N GLN A 132 -23.20 -1.07 -15.04
CA GLN A 132 -23.70 -1.81 -13.89
C GLN A 132 -23.77 -3.32 -14.13
N MET A 133 -23.29 -3.79 -15.29
CA MET A 133 -23.29 -5.20 -15.62
C MET A 133 -22.14 -5.93 -14.94
N GLN A 134 -22.46 -7.01 -14.22
CA GLN A 134 -21.48 -7.86 -13.57
C GLN A 134 -20.82 -8.78 -14.59
N LEU A 135 -19.69 -8.35 -15.15
CA LEU A 135 -18.93 -9.13 -16.13
C LEU A 135 -17.98 -10.15 -15.50
N LEU A 136 -17.66 -10.00 -14.22
CA LEU A 136 -16.78 -10.91 -13.51
C LEU A 136 -17.51 -12.22 -13.21
N PRO A 137 -17.01 -13.39 -13.64
CA PRO A 137 -17.59 -14.69 -13.28
C PRO A 137 -17.61 -14.88 -11.75
N GLU A 138 -18.62 -15.61 -11.24
CA GLU A 138 -18.78 -15.86 -9.81
C GLU A 138 -17.56 -16.52 -9.16
N THR A 139 -16.89 -17.42 -9.88
CA THR A 139 -15.67 -18.10 -9.42
C THR A 139 -14.53 -17.12 -9.16
N GLU A 140 -14.33 -16.16 -10.06
CA GLU A 140 -13.28 -15.15 -9.92
C GLU A 140 -13.66 -14.10 -8.87
N GLN A 141 -14.95 -13.78 -8.73
CA GLN A 141 -15.44 -12.95 -7.63
C GLN A 141 -15.15 -13.58 -6.27
N ALA A 142 -15.43 -14.88 -6.10
CA ALA A 142 -15.11 -15.61 -4.88
C ALA A 142 -13.59 -15.64 -4.60
N GLN A 143 -12.77 -15.73 -5.65
CA GLN A 143 -11.31 -15.66 -5.51
C GLN A 143 -10.83 -14.29 -5.04
N LEU A 144 -11.37 -13.19 -5.57
CA LEU A 144 -11.05 -11.84 -5.10
C LEU A 144 -11.48 -11.60 -3.65
N LEU A 145 -12.59 -12.21 -3.22
CA LEU A 145 -13.01 -12.20 -1.81
C LEU A 145 -12.02 -12.99 -0.95
N ALA A 146 -11.58 -14.16 -1.41
CA ALA A 146 -10.60 -14.98 -0.69
C ALA A 146 -9.24 -14.27 -0.52
N PHE A 147 -8.79 -13.51 -1.51
CA PHE A 147 -7.56 -12.69 -1.39
C PHE A 147 -7.67 -11.59 -0.32
N ASN A 148 -8.89 -11.22 0.06
CA ASN A 148 -9.21 -10.20 1.03
C ASN A 148 -9.72 -10.76 2.38
N ALA A 149 -9.71 -12.08 2.57
CA ALA A 149 -10.04 -12.73 3.83
C ALA A 149 -8.87 -12.60 4.82
N THR A 150 -8.66 -11.39 5.34
CA THR A 150 -7.50 -11.01 6.16
C THR A 150 -7.84 -10.78 7.62
N GLU A 151 -9.02 -11.18 8.07
CA GLU A 151 -9.48 -11.00 9.44
C GLU A 151 -8.51 -11.66 10.44
N ALA A 152 -8.00 -10.87 11.40
CA ALA A 152 -7.14 -11.34 12.46
C ALA A 152 -7.56 -10.71 13.80
N ALA A 153 -7.64 -11.55 14.83
CA ALA A 153 -7.97 -11.11 16.18
C ALA A 153 -6.71 -10.51 16.86
N PHE A 154 -6.61 -9.19 16.84
CA PHE A 154 -5.63 -8.45 17.64
C PHE A 154 -6.34 -7.68 18.75
N ASP A 155 -5.65 -7.51 19.88
CA ASP A 155 -6.12 -6.62 20.94
C ASP A 155 -6.10 -5.17 20.42
N ALA A 156 -7.28 -4.67 20.11
CA ALA A 156 -7.52 -3.33 19.58
C ALA A 156 -7.94 -2.33 20.67
N GLU A 157 -7.92 -2.73 21.94
CA GLU A 157 -8.37 -1.89 23.06
C GLU A 157 -7.26 -1.01 23.64
N LEU A 158 -6.00 -1.33 23.32
CA LEU A 158 -4.83 -0.63 23.84
C LEU A 158 -4.25 0.38 22.85
N CYS A 159 -3.84 1.53 23.38
CA CYS A 159 -3.04 2.51 22.67
C CYS A 159 -1.56 2.09 22.64
N ILE A 160 -0.80 2.67 21.70
CA ILE A 160 0.63 2.36 21.49
C ILE A 160 1.46 2.51 22.78
N HIS A 161 1.25 3.61 23.52
CA HIS A 161 2.01 3.86 24.76
C HIS A 161 1.66 2.86 25.87
N GLN A 162 0.43 2.34 25.93
CA GLN A 162 0.02 1.35 26.92
C GLN A 162 0.71 -0.01 26.67
N LEU A 163 0.92 -0.36 25.40
CA LEU A 163 1.72 -1.53 25.03
C LEU A 163 3.19 -1.36 25.44
N PHE A 164 3.75 -0.16 25.25
CA PHE A 164 5.10 0.16 25.74
C PHE A 164 5.20 0.10 27.27
N GLU A 165 4.21 0.61 27.99
CA GLU A 165 4.16 0.56 29.46
C GLU A 165 4.11 -0.87 29.99
N GLN A 166 3.35 -1.76 29.34
CA GLN A 166 3.34 -3.18 29.66
C GLN A 166 4.74 -3.76 29.48
N GLN A 167 5.41 -3.48 28.35
CA GLN A 167 6.75 -3.94 28.09
C GLN A 167 7.79 -3.39 29.09
N ALA A 168 7.66 -2.12 29.49
CA ALA A 168 8.55 -1.50 30.45
C ALA A 168 8.41 -2.08 31.86
N ARG A 169 7.18 -2.49 32.26
CA ARG A 169 6.96 -3.24 33.51
C ARG A 169 7.52 -4.66 33.44
N LEU A 170 7.45 -5.31 32.28
CA LEU A 170 7.95 -6.67 32.08
C LEU A 170 9.48 -6.74 32.09
N ARG A 171 10.18 -5.72 31.58
CA ARG A 171 11.65 -5.72 31.43
C ARG A 171 12.30 -4.38 31.80
N PRO A 172 12.15 -3.91 33.04
CA PRO A 172 12.58 -2.56 33.44
C PRO A 172 14.07 -2.29 33.19
N GLU A 173 14.93 -3.27 33.48
CA GLU A 173 16.39 -3.14 33.39
C GLU A 173 16.97 -3.43 31.99
N ALA A 174 16.15 -3.91 31.05
CA ALA A 174 16.63 -4.16 29.69
C ALA A 174 16.89 -2.82 28.98
N ILE A 175 17.93 -2.75 28.15
CA ILE A 175 18.19 -1.57 27.34
C ILE A 175 17.09 -1.43 26.29
N ALA A 176 16.41 -0.30 26.27
CA ALA A 176 15.36 0.02 25.31
C ALA A 176 15.89 0.87 24.16
N LEU A 177 16.70 1.88 24.47
CA LEU A 177 17.13 2.90 23.52
C LEU A 177 18.64 3.12 23.60
N VAL A 178 19.28 3.18 22.44
CA VAL A 178 20.71 3.48 22.29
C VAL A 178 20.89 4.60 21.28
N PHE A 179 21.61 5.64 21.67
CA PHE A 179 22.03 6.70 20.77
C PHE A 179 23.44 7.16 21.15
N GLU A 180 24.38 6.98 20.24
CA GLU A 180 25.81 7.21 20.49
C GLU A 180 26.28 6.47 21.76
N GLN A 181 26.77 7.18 22.78
CA GLN A 181 27.19 6.59 24.06
C GLN A 181 26.05 6.54 25.10
N GLU A 182 24.90 7.16 24.84
CA GLU A 182 23.75 7.12 25.75
C GLU A 182 22.95 5.82 25.55
N CYS A 183 22.65 5.15 26.66
CA CYS A 183 21.77 3.99 26.71
C CYS A 183 20.72 4.23 27.78
N LEU A 184 19.45 4.03 27.45
CA LEU A 184 18.34 4.08 28.41
C LEU A 184 17.72 2.70 28.54
N SER A 185 17.52 2.28 29.79
CA SER A 185 16.68 1.12 30.09
C SER A 185 15.21 1.43 29.77
N TYR A 186 14.38 0.38 29.71
CA TYR A 186 12.93 0.55 29.58
C TYR A 186 12.34 1.36 30.74
N ALA A 187 12.82 1.15 31.97
CA ALA A 187 12.38 1.92 33.13
C ALA A 187 12.79 3.40 33.04
N GLU A 188 14.03 3.68 32.64
CA GLU A 188 14.53 5.06 32.48
C GLU A 188 13.81 5.80 31.37
N LEU A 189 13.61 5.15 30.22
CA LEU A 189 12.87 5.72 29.10
C LEU A 189 11.42 6.00 29.49
N ASN A 190 10.76 5.07 30.17
CA ASN A 190 9.38 5.25 30.62
C ASN A 190 9.27 6.38 31.65
N ALA A 191 10.18 6.46 32.62
CA ALA A 191 10.19 7.51 33.62
C ALA A 191 10.35 8.91 32.99
N ARG A 192 11.33 9.08 32.08
CA ARG A 192 11.53 10.36 31.37
C ARG A 192 10.31 10.74 30.52
N ALA A 193 9.72 9.77 29.81
CA ALA A 193 8.51 10.00 29.01
C ALA A 193 7.31 10.36 29.89
N ASN A 194 7.15 9.73 31.06
CA ASN A 194 6.09 10.04 32.02
C ASN A 194 6.21 11.45 32.57
N GLN A 195 7.42 11.87 32.96
CA GLN A 195 7.68 13.22 33.44
C GLN A 195 7.28 14.29 32.42
N LEU A 196 7.74 14.12 31.18
CA LEU A 196 7.35 15.02 30.10
C LEU A 196 5.85 14.95 29.80
N ALA A 197 5.23 13.77 29.85
CA ALA A 197 3.79 13.61 29.63
C ALA A 197 2.95 14.34 30.69
N HIS A 198 3.28 14.21 31.97
CA HIS A 198 2.61 14.95 33.06
C HIS A 198 2.73 16.46 32.86
N HIS A 199 3.90 16.94 32.43
CA HIS A 199 4.08 18.35 32.12
C HIS A 199 3.23 18.80 30.92
N LEU A 200 3.17 18.00 29.85
CA LEU A 200 2.30 18.27 28.70
C LEU A 200 0.82 18.31 29.11
N VAL A 201 0.35 17.37 29.94
CA VAL A 201 -1.01 17.37 30.48
C VAL A 201 -1.29 18.65 31.28
N ALA A 202 -0.34 19.10 32.10
CA ALA A 202 -0.47 20.37 32.84
C ALA A 202 -0.54 21.61 31.92
N LEU A 203 -0.01 21.52 30.70
CA LEU A 203 -0.12 22.55 29.65
C LEU A 203 -1.43 22.44 28.82
N GLY A 204 -2.33 21.53 29.18
CA GLY A 204 -3.63 21.35 28.52
C GLY A 204 -3.61 20.38 27.33
N VAL A 205 -2.56 19.56 27.20
CA VAL A 205 -2.51 18.48 26.22
C VAL A 205 -3.45 17.33 26.64
N GLY A 206 -4.17 16.77 25.67
CA GLY A 206 -5.13 15.68 25.88
C GLY A 206 -5.57 14.99 24.58
N PRO A 207 -6.62 14.14 24.63
CA PRO A 207 -7.14 13.41 23.48
C PRO A 207 -7.43 14.29 22.26
N ASP A 208 -6.99 13.85 21.07
CA ASP A 208 -7.11 14.56 19.78
C ASP A 208 -6.49 15.97 19.71
N THR A 209 -5.78 16.42 20.74
CA THR A 209 -4.88 17.57 20.64
C THR A 209 -3.59 17.17 19.91
N ARG A 210 -2.78 18.17 19.54
CA ARG A 210 -1.54 17.97 18.78
C ARG A 210 -0.37 18.59 19.53
N VAL A 211 0.73 17.85 19.61
CA VAL A 211 2.03 18.36 20.07
C VAL A 211 2.97 18.37 18.88
N ALA A 212 3.42 19.55 18.47
CA ALA A 212 4.44 19.65 17.44
C ALA A 212 5.81 19.32 18.04
N ILE A 213 6.59 18.50 17.36
CA ILE A 213 7.93 18.09 17.82
C ILE A 213 8.93 18.50 16.75
N CYS A 214 9.81 19.43 17.10
CA CYS A 214 10.90 19.91 16.25
C CYS A 214 12.23 19.60 16.91
N LEU A 215 12.73 18.38 16.70
CA LEU A 215 13.96 17.86 17.30
C LEU A 215 14.78 17.10 16.26
N PRO A 216 16.12 17.17 16.30
CA PRO A 216 16.96 16.22 15.58
C PRO A 216 16.80 14.81 16.18
N ARG A 217 17.30 13.78 15.48
CA ARG A 217 17.36 12.43 16.05
C ARG A 217 18.23 12.44 17.31
N SER A 218 17.62 12.09 18.44
CA SER A 218 18.24 12.01 19.76
C SER A 218 17.38 11.16 20.71
N THR A 219 17.87 10.91 21.93
CA THR A 219 17.07 10.23 22.96
C THR A 219 15.85 11.05 23.36
N GLU A 220 15.99 12.37 23.43
CA GLU A 220 14.89 13.28 23.77
C GLU A 220 13.79 13.30 22.72
N MET A 221 14.11 13.05 21.44
CA MET A 221 13.09 12.89 20.40
C MET A 221 12.17 11.70 20.70
N VAL A 222 12.74 10.54 21.10
CA VAL A 222 11.95 9.34 21.45
C VAL A 222 11.15 9.58 22.73
N VAL A 223 11.74 10.25 23.72
CA VAL A 223 11.05 10.68 24.95
C VAL A 223 9.86 11.58 24.60
N ALA A 224 10.02 12.56 23.71
CA ALA A 224 8.95 13.48 23.29
C ALA A 224 7.82 12.77 22.54
N LEU A 225 8.14 11.80 21.68
CA LEU A 225 7.14 10.97 20.99
C LEU A 225 6.31 10.17 21.99
N LEU A 226 6.96 9.41 22.88
CA LEU A 226 6.27 8.62 23.91
C LEU A 226 5.48 9.50 24.88
N ALA A 227 6.05 10.62 25.32
CA ALA A 227 5.39 11.56 26.22
C ALA A 227 4.12 12.17 25.61
N THR A 228 4.15 12.49 24.32
CA THR A 228 2.99 13.00 23.59
C THR A 228 1.86 11.96 23.56
N LEU A 229 2.19 10.71 23.24
CA LEU A 229 1.21 9.62 23.23
C LEU A 229 0.65 9.34 24.63
N LYS A 230 1.50 9.38 25.67
CA LYS A 230 1.11 9.21 27.08
C LYS A 230 0.23 10.35 27.59
N ALA A 231 0.45 11.57 27.11
CA ALA A 231 -0.44 12.71 27.36
C ALA A 231 -1.78 12.61 26.58
N GLY A 232 -1.95 11.56 25.76
CA GLY A 232 -3.15 11.29 24.98
C GLY A 232 -3.24 12.05 23.66
N ALA A 233 -2.20 12.78 23.27
CA ALA A 233 -2.20 13.61 22.07
C ALA A 233 -1.51 12.94 20.89
N ALA A 234 -1.73 13.51 19.71
CA ALA A 234 -1.01 13.15 18.50
C ALA A 234 0.26 13.98 18.35
N TYR A 235 1.39 13.34 18.00
CA TYR A 235 2.57 14.10 17.63
C TYR A 235 2.51 14.57 16.18
N VAL A 236 3.06 15.76 15.93
CA VAL A 236 3.25 16.33 14.59
C VAL A 236 4.75 16.53 14.39
N PRO A 237 5.43 15.66 13.63
CA PRO A 237 6.87 15.76 13.43
C PRO A 237 7.20 16.92 12.50
N LEU A 238 8.07 17.81 12.98
CA LEU A 238 8.63 18.94 12.24
C LEU A 238 10.13 18.69 12.04
N ASP A 239 10.56 18.55 10.80
CA ASP A 239 11.98 18.39 10.49
C ASP A 239 12.70 19.76 10.59
N PRO A 240 13.68 19.93 11.49
CA PRO A 240 14.43 21.19 11.61
C PRO A 240 15.14 21.60 10.31
N ALA A 241 15.40 20.68 9.38
CA ALA A 241 16.01 20.96 8.09
C ALA A 241 15.03 21.53 7.05
N TYR A 242 13.72 21.54 7.34
CA TYR A 242 12.75 22.14 6.43
C TYR A 242 12.88 23.67 6.36
N PRO A 243 12.56 24.27 5.19
CA PRO A 243 12.50 25.72 5.09
C PRO A 243 11.56 26.32 6.14
N ALA A 244 11.94 27.44 6.76
CA ALA A 244 11.16 28.09 7.81
C ALA A 244 9.70 28.38 7.39
N GLN A 245 9.46 28.73 6.12
CA GLN A 245 8.11 28.94 5.59
C GLN A 245 7.26 27.66 5.63
N ARG A 246 7.87 26.50 5.38
CA ARG A 246 7.18 25.20 5.46
C ARG A 246 6.84 24.87 6.91
N LEU A 247 7.76 25.10 7.84
CA LEU A 247 7.52 24.91 9.28
C LEU A 247 6.43 25.84 9.79
N ALA A 248 6.44 27.12 9.37
CA ALA A 248 5.39 28.09 9.69
C ALA A 248 4.03 27.64 9.18
N PHE A 249 3.95 27.18 7.93
CA PHE A 249 2.71 26.64 7.38
C PHE A 249 2.20 25.44 8.19
N MET A 250 3.07 24.47 8.50
CA MET A 250 2.68 23.28 9.25
C MET A 250 2.19 23.64 10.67
N LEU A 251 2.89 24.54 11.37
CA LEU A 251 2.48 25.02 12.70
C LEU A 251 1.14 25.76 12.65
N GLN A 252 0.94 26.58 11.62
CA GLN A 252 -0.31 27.30 11.41
C GLN A 252 -1.46 26.34 11.08
N ASP A 253 -1.25 25.36 10.21
CA ASP A 253 -2.29 24.43 9.79
C ASP A 253 -2.64 23.42 10.90
N CYS A 254 -1.64 22.97 11.66
CA CYS A 254 -1.85 21.96 12.70
C CYS A 254 -2.33 22.51 14.04
N HIS A 255 -2.15 23.80 14.33
CA HIS A 255 -2.55 24.42 15.59
C HIS A 255 -2.23 23.56 16.83
N PRO A 256 -0.93 23.33 17.11
CA PRO A 256 -0.53 22.48 18.22
C PRO A 256 -0.74 23.21 19.56
N THR A 257 -1.07 22.46 20.61
CA THR A 257 -1.18 22.99 21.97
C THR A 257 0.21 23.40 22.50
N VAL A 258 1.21 22.57 22.19
CA VAL A 258 2.61 22.76 22.59
C VAL A 258 3.52 22.45 21.40
N LEU A 259 4.57 23.25 21.24
CA LEU A 259 5.71 22.95 20.38
C LEU A 259 6.89 22.54 21.28
N VAL A 260 7.36 21.30 21.14
CA VAL A 260 8.53 20.77 21.86
C VAL A 260 9.75 20.91 20.97
N SER A 261 10.81 21.54 21.50
CA SER A 261 12.07 21.72 20.77
C SER A 261 13.26 21.87 21.71
N ARG A 262 14.44 22.13 21.14
CA ARG A 262 15.71 22.40 21.82
C ARG A 262 16.28 23.72 21.33
N SER A 263 17.04 24.41 22.17
CA SER A 263 17.57 25.74 21.86
C SER A 263 18.43 25.79 20.58
N ASP A 264 19.10 24.70 20.24
CA ASP A 264 19.86 24.54 18.98
C ASP A 264 18.98 24.55 17.71
N CYS A 265 17.68 24.27 17.83
CA CYS A 265 16.72 24.31 16.74
C CYS A 265 16.02 25.68 16.60
N ALA A 266 16.30 26.63 17.49
CA ALA A 266 15.57 27.90 17.56
C ALA A 266 15.61 28.72 16.26
N GLN A 267 16.71 28.62 15.48
CA GLN A 267 16.84 29.34 14.20
C GLN A 267 15.93 28.79 13.10
N ALA A 268 15.58 27.51 13.15
CA ALA A 268 14.67 26.89 12.17
C ALA A 268 13.21 27.24 12.45
N LEU A 269 12.89 27.52 13.71
CA LEU A 269 11.52 27.78 14.14
C LEU A 269 11.08 29.20 13.75
N PRO A 270 9.91 29.35 13.13
CA PRO A 270 9.33 30.66 12.90
C PRO A 270 8.94 31.29 14.24
N ALA A 271 8.94 32.64 14.29
CA ALA A 271 8.33 33.38 15.39
C ALA A 271 6.82 33.08 15.42
N SER A 272 6.43 32.04 16.15
CA SER A 272 5.04 31.60 16.22
C SER A 272 4.32 32.37 17.31
N ALA A 273 3.51 33.34 16.91
CA ALA A 273 2.63 34.07 17.83
C ALA A 273 1.56 33.10 18.37
N GLY A 274 1.68 32.69 19.64
CA GLY A 274 0.61 32.02 20.38
C GLY A 274 0.73 30.50 20.57
N VAL A 275 1.82 29.84 20.14
CA VAL A 275 2.09 28.44 20.50
C VAL A 275 2.98 28.38 21.73
N SER A 276 2.59 27.59 22.74
CA SER A 276 3.42 27.35 23.92
C SER A 276 4.68 26.56 23.52
N LEU A 277 5.83 27.21 23.54
CA LEU A 277 7.11 26.60 23.21
C LEU A 277 7.76 26.01 24.46
N LEU A 278 8.01 24.71 24.44
CA LEU A 278 8.71 23.96 25.48
C LEU A 278 10.13 23.61 25.01
N TRP A 279 11.11 24.23 25.65
CA TRP A 279 12.53 23.89 25.46
C TRP A 279 12.93 22.75 26.40
N LEU A 280 13.36 21.62 25.83
CA LEU A 280 13.77 20.46 26.62
C LEU A 280 15.08 20.69 27.37
N ASP A 281 15.94 21.56 26.84
CA ASP A 281 17.26 21.94 27.34
C ASP A 281 17.28 23.28 28.10
N ALA A 282 16.11 23.78 28.52
CA ALA A 282 16.05 24.94 29.40
C ALA A 282 16.79 24.67 30.72
N PRO A 283 17.41 25.68 31.36
CA PRO A 283 17.93 25.55 32.71
C PRO A 283 16.82 25.13 33.69
N ASP A 284 17.09 24.12 34.53
CA ASP A 284 16.16 23.56 35.52
C ASP A 284 14.74 23.31 34.96
N PRO A 285 14.61 22.48 33.92
CA PRO A 285 13.37 22.39 33.17
C PRO A 285 12.29 21.72 34.02
N ALA A 286 11.16 22.42 34.21
CA ALA A 286 10.10 22.05 35.14
C ALA A 286 9.53 20.63 34.92
N TRP A 287 9.61 20.11 33.68
CA TRP A 287 9.16 18.77 33.37
C TRP A 287 9.98 17.68 34.08
N LEU A 288 11.26 17.91 34.40
CA LEU A 288 12.09 16.94 35.15
C LEU A 288 11.64 16.75 36.61
N LEU A 289 10.85 17.69 37.15
CA LEU A 289 10.29 17.60 38.49
C LEU A 289 8.91 16.93 38.52
N ALA A 290 8.34 16.63 37.35
CA ALA A 290 7.04 15.99 37.25
C ALA A 290 7.10 14.52 37.73
N PRO A 291 5.94 13.91 38.04
CA PRO A 291 5.89 12.51 38.46
C PRO A 291 6.43 11.54 37.40
N GLN A 292 7.00 10.42 37.84
CA GLN A 292 7.57 9.38 36.97
C GLN A 292 6.63 8.20 36.68
N HIS A 293 5.44 8.16 37.29
CA HIS A 293 4.45 7.11 37.04
C HIS A 293 3.63 7.41 35.79
N ASP A 294 3.09 6.36 35.16
CA ASP A 294 2.29 6.50 33.93
C ASP A 294 1.08 7.43 34.16
N PRO A 295 0.88 8.47 33.32
CA PRO A 295 -0.24 9.39 33.50
C PRO A 295 -1.58 8.69 33.17
N ALA A 296 -2.60 8.96 33.98
CA ALA A 296 -3.97 8.56 33.67
C ALA A 296 -4.68 9.69 32.93
N VAL A 297 -4.99 9.49 31.64
CA VAL A 297 -5.70 10.47 30.80
C VAL A 297 -7.16 10.01 30.62
N PRO A 298 -8.14 10.65 31.30
CA PRO A 298 -9.54 10.24 31.20
C PRO A 298 -10.07 10.33 29.76
N GLY A 299 -10.80 9.30 29.34
CA GLY A 299 -11.46 9.27 28.03
C GLY A 299 -10.54 8.98 26.85
N LEU A 300 -9.25 8.72 27.07
CA LEU A 300 -8.36 8.26 26.01
C LEU A 300 -8.77 6.86 25.53
N THR A 301 -8.78 6.67 24.21
CA THR A 301 -9.20 5.42 23.55
C THR A 301 -8.37 5.23 22.28
N PRO A 302 -8.25 3.99 21.75
CA PRO A 302 -7.54 3.72 20.51
C PRO A 302 -8.07 4.43 19.25
N ALA A 303 -9.29 4.98 19.29
CA ALA A 303 -9.84 5.81 18.21
C ALA A 303 -9.23 7.22 18.13
N HIS A 304 -8.56 7.68 19.18
CA HIS A 304 -7.89 8.98 19.21
C HIS A 304 -6.61 8.98 18.37
N LEU A 305 -6.23 10.17 17.91
CA LEU A 305 -5.05 10.35 17.05
C LEU A 305 -3.75 9.97 17.77
N ALA A 306 -2.91 9.19 17.08
CA ALA A 306 -1.54 8.89 17.50
C ALA A 306 -0.53 9.86 16.85
N TYR A 307 -0.73 10.20 15.58
CA TYR A 307 0.13 11.14 14.87
C TYR A 307 -0.58 11.87 13.73
N VAL A 308 -0.02 13.01 13.34
CA VAL A 308 -0.34 13.69 12.09
C VAL A 308 0.94 13.92 11.29
N ILE A 309 1.08 13.25 10.15
CA ILE A 309 2.25 13.39 9.27
C ILE A 309 1.85 14.14 8.01
N TYR A 310 2.63 15.15 7.62
CA TYR A 310 2.36 15.96 6.44
C TYR A 310 2.98 15.35 5.19
N THR A 311 2.14 15.12 4.17
CA THR A 311 2.58 14.69 2.84
C THR A 311 2.55 15.86 1.84
N SER A 312 3.27 15.73 0.72
CA SER A 312 3.17 16.69 -0.38
C SER A 312 1.76 16.65 -0.98
N GLY A 313 1.06 17.79 -1.00
CA GLY A 313 -0.22 17.92 -1.70
C GLY A 313 -0.01 18.07 -3.21
N SER A 314 -0.96 17.55 -4.00
CA SER A 314 -1.00 17.76 -5.45
C SER A 314 -1.13 19.24 -5.83
N THR A 315 -1.69 20.07 -4.95
CA THR A 315 -1.80 21.53 -5.08
C THR A 315 -0.53 22.28 -4.65
N GLY A 316 0.53 21.57 -4.27
CA GLY A 316 1.80 22.13 -3.78
C GLY A 316 1.81 22.45 -2.28
N LEU A 317 0.66 22.57 -1.62
CA LEU A 317 0.58 22.76 -0.17
C LEU A 317 0.61 21.41 0.57
N PRO A 318 1.42 21.25 1.63
CA PRO A 318 1.40 20.05 2.45
C PRO A 318 0.03 19.78 3.07
N LYS A 319 -0.33 18.50 3.24
CA LYS A 319 -1.58 18.06 3.89
C LYS A 319 -1.28 17.12 5.06
N GLY A 320 -1.84 17.40 6.24
CA GLY A 320 -1.64 16.57 7.43
C GLY A 320 -2.54 15.33 7.40
N VAL A 321 -1.97 14.14 7.41
CA VAL A 321 -2.70 12.86 7.45
C VAL A 321 -2.88 12.40 8.89
N MET A 322 -4.12 12.27 9.34
CA MET A 322 -4.47 11.97 10.73
C MET A 322 -4.60 10.47 10.96
N ASN A 323 -3.65 9.84 11.66
CA ASN A 323 -3.71 8.42 11.99
C ASN A 323 -4.02 8.20 13.48
N ALA A 324 -4.98 7.32 13.76
CA ALA A 324 -5.36 6.93 15.11
C ALA A 324 -4.47 5.80 15.66
N HIS A 325 -4.58 5.52 16.96
CA HIS A 325 -3.84 4.43 17.59
C HIS A 325 -4.20 3.05 17.02
N ALA A 326 -5.50 2.73 16.88
CA ALA A 326 -5.95 1.41 16.45
C ALA A 326 -5.39 0.95 15.08
N PRO A 327 -5.42 1.78 14.00
CA PRO A 327 -4.77 1.46 12.72
C PRO A 327 -3.28 1.09 12.88
N VAL A 328 -2.56 1.84 13.70
CA VAL A 328 -1.12 1.65 13.92
C VAL A 328 -0.86 0.40 14.73
N VAL A 329 -1.65 0.15 15.79
CA VAL A 329 -1.54 -1.07 16.59
C VAL A 329 -1.80 -2.31 15.73
N ASN A 330 -2.84 -2.29 14.87
CA ASN A 330 -3.10 -3.37 13.91
C ASN A 330 -1.87 -3.65 13.03
N ARG A 331 -1.26 -2.60 12.48
CA ARG A 331 -0.05 -2.70 11.64
C ARG A 331 1.16 -3.26 12.39
N LEU A 332 1.36 -2.87 13.65
CA LEU A 332 2.47 -3.35 14.48
C LEU A 332 2.26 -4.81 14.92
N ARG A 333 1.02 -5.20 15.26
CA ARG A 333 0.68 -6.59 15.60
C ARG A 333 0.79 -7.53 14.41
N TRP A 334 0.35 -7.10 13.23
CA TRP A 334 0.62 -7.84 11.99
C TRP A 334 2.12 -8.03 11.78
N MET A 335 2.91 -6.96 11.94
CA MET A 335 4.37 -7.02 11.74
C MET A 335 5.03 -7.98 12.71
N GLN A 336 4.59 -7.98 13.98
CA GLN A 336 5.09 -8.92 14.96
C GLN A 336 4.69 -10.37 14.62
N GLN A 337 3.44 -10.62 14.23
CA GLN A 337 2.99 -11.95 13.83
C GLN A 337 3.76 -12.46 12.59
N ALA A 338 4.03 -11.59 11.63
CA ALA A 338 4.70 -11.95 10.38
C ALA A 338 6.21 -12.17 10.55
N TYR A 339 6.87 -11.38 11.41
CA TYR A 339 8.33 -11.29 11.44
C TYR A 339 8.98 -11.72 12.75
N GLY A 340 8.22 -11.83 13.85
CA GLY A 340 8.68 -12.37 15.13
C GLY A 340 9.93 -11.67 15.67
N LEU A 341 9.85 -10.37 15.97
CA LEU A 341 10.94 -9.67 16.64
C LEU A 341 11.04 -10.16 18.09
N SER A 342 12.26 -10.46 18.53
CA SER A 342 12.55 -10.92 19.88
C SER A 342 13.24 -9.84 20.71
N ASP A 343 13.17 -9.98 22.02
CA ASP A 343 13.80 -9.10 23.01
C ASP A 343 15.35 -9.03 22.92
N SER A 344 15.98 -10.02 22.29
CA SER A 344 17.43 -10.10 22.09
C SER A 344 17.92 -9.29 20.89
N GLU A 345 16.98 -8.84 20.05
CA GLU A 345 17.26 -8.21 18.78
C GLU A 345 17.33 -6.68 18.87
N ALA A 346 17.82 -6.07 17.80
CA ALA A 346 17.91 -4.63 17.65
C ALA A 346 17.34 -4.17 16.32
N VAL A 347 16.63 -3.05 16.34
CA VAL A 347 16.06 -2.36 15.18
C VAL A 347 16.78 -1.02 15.02
N LEU A 348 17.18 -0.71 13.78
CA LEU A 348 17.80 0.57 13.46
C LEU A 348 16.74 1.61 13.10
N GLN A 349 16.72 2.70 13.85
CA GLN A 349 15.97 3.90 13.54
C GLN A 349 16.84 4.83 12.69
N LYS A 350 16.50 4.96 11.42
CA LYS A 350 17.23 5.86 10.50
C LYS A 350 16.32 6.74 9.67
N THR A 351 15.05 6.37 9.53
CA THR A 351 14.11 7.09 8.70
C THR A 351 13.70 8.38 9.40
N PRO A 352 13.72 9.56 8.73
CA PRO A 352 13.32 10.80 9.39
C PRO A 352 11.90 10.70 9.95
N MET A 353 11.64 11.26 11.14
CA MET A 353 10.35 11.15 11.83
C MET A 353 9.17 11.77 11.04
N SER A 354 9.47 12.62 10.06
CA SER A 354 8.52 13.23 9.13
C SER A 354 8.00 12.25 8.06
N PHE A 355 8.54 11.03 7.99
CA PHE A 355 8.02 9.93 7.18
C PHE A 355 7.42 8.86 8.07
N ASP A 356 6.28 8.33 7.66
CA ASP A 356 5.47 7.33 8.37
C ASP A 356 6.17 5.99 8.61
N VAL A 357 7.09 5.58 7.74
CA VAL A 357 7.96 4.42 7.95
C VAL A 357 8.67 4.46 9.32
N SER A 358 9.05 5.66 9.80
CA SER A 358 9.69 5.81 11.10
C SER A 358 8.81 5.32 12.26
N VAL A 359 7.48 5.30 12.11
CA VAL A 359 6.53 4.90 13.15
C VAL A 359 6.82 3.47 13.62
N TRP A 360 6.99 2.52 12.71
CA TRP A 360 7.30 1.15 13.13
C TRP A 360 8.75 1.01 13.58
N GLU A 361 9.69 1.79 13.04
CA GLU A 361 11.07 1.82 13.55
C GLU A 361 11.09 2.22 15.02
N PHE A 362 10.30 3.23 15.42
CA PHE A 362 10.20 3.67 16.81
C PHE A 362 9.48 2.66 17.69
N PHE A 363 8.27 2.28 17.32
CA PHE A 363 7.38 1.62 18.28
C PHE A 363 7.53 0.10 18.28
N TRP A 364 7.68 -0.55 17.13
CA TRP A 364 7.75 -2.02 17.08
C TRP A 364 8.79 -2.63 18.05
N PRO A 365 10.07 -2.20 18.08
CA PRO A 365 11.03 -2.75 19.03
C PRO A 365 10.63 -2.48 20.49
N LEU A 366 10.11 -1.29 20.78
CA LEU A 366 9.72 -0.87 22.13
C LEU A 366 8.47 -1.61 22.65
N LEU A 367 7.64 -2.16 21.78
CA LEU A 367 6.48 -2.96 22.17
C LEU A 367 6.85 -4.43 22.46
N GLU A 368 7.97 -4.91 21.92
CA GLU A 368 8.35 -6.34 21.94
C GLU A 368 9.61 -6.61 22.78
N GLY A 369 10.13 -5.59 23.48
CA GLY A 369 11.26 -5.73 24.41
C GLY A 369 12.64 -5.68 23.74
N ALA A 370 12.69 -5.38 22.45
CA ALA A 370 13.92 -5.27 21.67
C ALA A 370 14.61 -3.92 21.88
N ARG A 371 15.84 -3.77 21.35
CA ARG A 371 16.60 -2.52 21.39
C ARG A 371 16.28 -1.65 20.18
N LEU A 372 15.96 -0.39 20.42
CA LEU A 372 15.92 0.68 19.41
C LEU A 372 17.28 1.39 19.37
N VAL A 373 17.95 1.37 18.21
CA VAL A 373 19.24 2.04 18.03
C VAL A 373 19.05 3.19 17.05
N LEU A 374 19.39 4.42 17.45
CA LEU A 374 19.23 5.59 16.60
C LEU A 374 20.50 5.85 15.78
N ALA A 375 20.34 6.05 14.48
CA ALA A 375 21.40 6.63 13.65
C ALA A 375 21.51 8.15 13.91
N LYS A 376 22.74 8.69 13.81
CA LYS A 376 23.00 10.13 13.90
C LYS A 376 22.27 10.91 12.80
N PRO A 377 21.94 12.20 13.02
CA PRO A 377 21.45 13.10 11.98
C PRO A 377 22.29 12.99 10.70
N GLU A 378 21.65 12.99 9.52
CA GLU A 378 22.28 12.75 8.20
C GLU A 378 22.97 11.39 7.97
N GLY A 379 23.24 10.59 9.00
CA GLY A 379 23.89 9.28 8.86
C GLY A 379 23.10 8.26 8.01
N HIS A 380 21.79 8.47 7.83
CA HIS A 380 20.96 7.63 6.97
C HIS A 380 21.31 7.71 5.48
N LYS A 381 22.13 8.69 5.07
CA LYS A 381 22.60 8.89 3.69
C LYS A 381 23.99 8.27 3.43
N ASP A 382 24.66 7.77 4.47
CA ASP A 382 26.03 7.26 4.41
C ASP A 382 26.05 5.73 4.60
N PRO A 383 26.24 4.94 3.53
CA PRO A 383 26.29 3.50 3.59
C PRO A 383 27.35 2.94 4.54
N ASP A 384 28.56 3.52 4.56
CA ASP A 384 29.67 3.00 5.36
C ASP A 384 29.44 3.24 6.85
N TYR A 385 28.84 4.39 7.19
CA TYR A 385 28.35 4.65 8.54
C TYR A 385 27.26 3.64 8.95
N LEU A 386 26.27 3.38 8.08
CA LEU A 386 25.20 2.41 8.36
C LEU A 386 25.76 1.00 8.57
N ILE A 387 26.69 0.56 7.73
CA ILE A 387 27.37 -0.75 7.87
C ILE A 387 28.07 -0.83 9.23
N SER A 388 28.83 0.20 9.59
CA SER A 388 29.56 0.23 10.86
C SER A 388 28.62 0.20 12.06
N LEU A 389 27.50 0.91 11.99
CA LEU A 389 26.47 0.91 13.05
C LEU A 389 25.74 -0.44 13.14
N ILE A 390 25.44 -1.07 12.00
CA ILE A 390 24.79 -2.39 11.91
C ILE A 390 25.67 -3.46 12.56
N ASP A 391 26.96 -3.46 12.26
CA ASP A 391 27.93 -4.39 12.84
C ASP A 391 28.12 -4.13 14.35
N GLN A 392 28.43 -2.88 14.72
CA GLN A 392 28.71 -2.49 16.11
C GLN A 392 27.55 -2.83 17.06
N HIS A 393 26.30 -2.51 16.68
CA HIS A 393 25.13 -2.73 17.53
C HIS A 393 24.42 -4.05 17.23
N ARG A 394 24.94 -4.84 16.29
CA ARG A 394 24.36 -6.11 15.84
C ARG A 394 22.90 -5.95 15.45
N ILE A 395 22.61 -4.96 14.61
CA ILE A 395 21.26 -4.67 14.13
C ILE A 395 20.71 -5.89 13.39
N SER A 396 19.50 -6.30 13.76
CA SER A 396 18.80 -7.44 13.15
C SER A 396 17.83 -7.01 12.06
N THR A 397 17.28 -5.80 12.17
CA THR A 397 16.18 -5.35 11.34
C THR A 397 16.38 -3.90 10.94
N VAL A 398 16.25 -3.64 9.63
CA VAL A 398 16.49 -2.32 9.04
C VAL A 398 15.52 -2.08 7.89
N HIS A 399 15.08 -0.83 7.73
CA HIS A 399 14.34 -0.38 6.56
C HIS A 399 15.27 0.13 5.47
N PHE A 400 14.91 0.05 4.19
CA PHE A 400 15.49 0.87 3.14
C PHE A 400 14.43 1.34 2.14
N VAL A 401 14.58 2.56 1.64
CA VAL A 401 14.01 2.91 0.34
C VAL A 401 14.82 2.18 -0.76
N PRO A 402 14.21 1.60 -1.81
CA PRO A 402 14.92 0.82 -2.82
C PRO A 402 16.17 1.49 -3.41
N SER A 403 16.12 2.78 -3.72
CA SER A 403 17.27 3.57 -4.16
C SER A 403 18.44 3.54 -3.17
N MET A 404 18.18 3.75 -1.87
CA MET A 404 19.20 3.67 -0.83
C MET A 404 19.70 2.23 -0.61
N LEU A 405 18.84 1.22 -0.75
CA LEU A 405 19.27 -0.18 -0.67
C LEU A 405 20.28 -0.49 -1.78
N GLN A 406 20.06 -0.01 -2.99
CA GLN A 406 20.99 -0.20 -4.10
C GLN A 406 22.37 0.40 -3.77
N THR A 407 22.42 1.63 -3.24
CA THR A 407 23.68 2.26 -2.80
C THR A 407 24.33 1.48 -1.66
N PHE A 408 23.55 1.03 -0.68
CA PHE A 408 24.05 0.23 0.45
C PHE A 408 24.66 -1.10 -0.01
N LEU A 409 24.05 -1.78 -0.97
CA LEU A 409 24.56 -3.04 -1.50
C LEU A 409 25.84 -2.83 -2.33
N GLN A 410 26.07 -1.66 -2.91
CA GLN A 410 27.28 -1.37 -3.69
C GLN A 410 28.53 -1.18 -2.82
N ALA A 411 28.37 -0.91 -1.53
CA ALA A 411 29.49 -0.77 -0.60
C ALA A 411 30.27 -2.10 -0.47
N THR A 412 31.58 -2.01 -0.26
CA THR A 412 32.46 -3.18 -0.21
C THR A 412 32.27 -3.99 1.08
N ARG A 413 31.96 -3.31 2.17
CA ARG A 413 31.82 -3.87 3.53
C ARG A 413 30.43 -4.39 3.87
N THR A 414 29.50 -4.46 2.92
CA THR A 414 28.13 -4.91 3.20
C THR A 414 28.07 -6.31 3.83
N HIS A 415 29.04 -7.18 3.51
CA HIS A 415 29.17 -8.51 4.10
C HIS A 415 29.43 -8.51 5.62
N ASP A 416 29.90 -7.38 6.19
CA ASP A 416 30.07 -7.21 7.64
C ASP A 416 28.71 -7.21 8.37
N CYS A 417 27.61 -6.94 7.66
CA CYS A 417 26.25 -6.88 8.21
C CYS A 417 25.63 -8.27 8.47
N SER A 418 26.41 -9.17 9.06
CA SER A 418 26.05 -10.57 9.35
C SER A 418 24.91 -10.72 10.38
N SER A 419 24.67 -9.70 11.19
CA SER A 419 23.58 -9.63 12.17
C SER A 419 22.20 -9.43 11.55
N LEU A 420 22.12 -8.90 10.32
CA LEU A 420 20.85 -8.62 9.66
C LEU A 420 20.08 -9.91 9.40
N ARG A 421 18.83 -9.94 9.88
CA ARG A 421 17.86 -11.01 9.64
C ARG A 421 16.71 -10.54 8.76
N ARG A 422 16.35 -9.26 8.85
CA ARG A 422 15.21 -8.67 8.13
C ARG A 422 15.61 -7.34 7.52
N VAL A 423 15.43 -7.24 6.21
CA VAL A 423 15.54 -6.00 5.46
C VAL A 423 14.17 -5.68 4.88
N VAL A 424 13.59 -4.57 5.32
CA VAL A 424 12.27 -4.12 4.86
C VAL A 424 12.45 -3.02 3.83
N CYS A 425 11.79 -3.14 2.69
CA CYS A 425 11.78 -2.11 1.66
C CYS A 425 10.39 -1.55 1.41
N SER A 426 10.27 -0.23 1.31
CA SER A 426 9.03 0.45 0.90
C SER A 426 9.31 1.87 0.41
N GLY A 427 8.31 2.51 -0.19
CA GLY A 427 8.35 3.90 -0.65
C GLY A 427 8.66 4.10 -2.14
N GLU A 428 9.22 3.09 -2.82
CA GLU A 428 9.42 3.06 -4.27
C GLU A 428 9.16 1.65 -4.81
N ALA A 429 9.00 1.51 -6.13
CA ALA A 429 8.98 0.20 -6.76
C ALA A 429 10.35 -0.48 -6.59
N LEU A 430 10.37 -1.68 -6.01
CA LEU A 430 11.60 -2.44 -5.76
C LEU A 430 12.09 -3.14 -7.05
N PRO A 431 13.28 -2.82 -7.58
CA PRO A 431 13.80 -3.51 -8.76
C PRO A 431 14.20 -4.95 -8.45
N ALA A 432 13.87 -5.88 -9.36
CA ALA A 432 14.22 -7.30 -9.21
C ALA A 432 15.74 -7.52 -9.06
N ALA A 433 16.56 -6.74 -9.78
CA ALA A 433 18.02 -6.78 -9.66
C ALA A 433 18.52 -6.40 -8.26
N THR A 434 17.85 -5.45 -7.58
CA THR A 434 18.19 -5.06 -6.20
C THR A 434 17.85 -6.17 -5.22
N ALA A 435 16.69 -6.82 -5.40
CA ALA A 435 16.30 -7.98 -4.59
C ALA A 435 17.28 -9.16 -4.75
N GLN A 436 17.67 -9.47 -5.99
CA GLN A 436 18.70 -10.47 -6.31
C GLN A 436 20.03 -10.16 -5.65
N ALA A 437 20.50 -8.92 -5.76
CA ALA A 437 21.76 -8.49 -5.19
C ALA A 437 21.78 -8.62 -3.66
N LEU A 438 20.66 -8.36 -2.98
CA LEU A 438 20.56 -8.56 -1.53
C LEU A 438 20.67 -10.03 -1.17
N VAL A 439 19.89 -10.91 -1.80
CA VAL A 439 19.91 -12.35 -1.51
C VAL A 439 21.30 -12.95 -1.75
N GLN A 440 22.04 -12.45 -2.75
CA GLN A 440 23.41 -12.88 -3.02
C GLN A 440 24.42 -12.35 -1.99
N ARG A 441 24.30 -11.10 -1.54
CA ARG A 441 25.27 -10.46 -0.63
C ARG A 441 25.01 -10.72 0.85
N LEU A 442 23.75 -10.94 1.21
CA LEU A 442 23.27 -11.15 2.58
C LEU A 442 22.32 -12.35 2.63
N PRO A 443 22.80 -13.57 2.34
CA PRO A 443 21.95 -14.77 2.25
C PRO A 443 21.25 -15.14 3.56
N GLN A 444 21.73 -14.62 4.70
CA GLN A 444 21.11 -14.79 6.01
C GLN A 444 19.92 -13.87 6.27
N ALA A 445 19.75 -12.80 5.46
CA ALA A 445 18.71 -11.80 5.65
C ALA A 445 17.52 -12.04 4.72
N GLN A 446 16.31 -11.93 5.27
CA GLN A 446 15.07 -11.93 4.51
C GLN A 446 14.77 -10.51 4.01
N LEU A 447 14.48 -10.38 2.72
CA LEU A 447 14.01 -9.13 2.14
C LEU A 447 12.49 -9.13 2.05
N HIS A 448 11.85 -8.07 2.54
CA HIS A 448 10.41 -7.89 2.46
C HIS A 448 10.09 -6.61 1.70
N ASN A 449 9.35 -6.72 0.60
CA ASN A 449 8.80 -5.57 -0.10
C ASN A 449 7.44 -5.22 0.49
N LEU A 450 7.30 -4.02 1.03
CA LEU A 450 6.07 -3.50 1.59
C LEU A 450 5.59 -2.31 0.76
N TYR A 451 4.28 -2.12 0.76
CA TYR A 451 3.65 -0.96 0.13
C TYR A 451 2.52 -0.44 1.02
N GLY A 452 2.49 0.87 1.20
CA GLY A 452 1.30 1.58 1.60
C GLY A 452 1.51 3.10 1.56
N PRO A 453 0.41 3.85 1.41
CA PRO A 453 0.42 5.30 1.55
C PRO A 453 0.27 5.71 3.02
N THR A 454 0.66 6.94 3.34
CA THR A 454 0.49 7.53 4.69
C THR A 454 -0.96 7.54 5.17
N GLU A 455 -1.91 7.58 4.23
CA GLU A 455 -3.34 7.50 4.46
C GLU A 455 -3.84 6.12 4.94
N ALA A 456 -2.97 5.11 5.01
CA ALA A 456 -3.32 3.76 5.44
C ALA A 456 -2.31 3.15 6.45
N ALA A 457 -1.94 3.92 7.48
CA ALA A 457 -1.08 3.48 8.58
C ALA A 457 0.20 2.73 8.11
N VAL A 458 1.06 3.47 7.40
CA VAL A 458 2.40 3.07 6.94
C VAL A 458 2.40 2.11 5.75
N ASP A 459 2.13 0.82 5.96
CA ASP A 459 2.13 -0.20 4.89
C ASP A 459 0.89 -1.07 4.99
N VAL A 460 0.32 -1.49 3.86
CA VAL A 460 -0.92 -2.28 3.77
C VAL A 460 -0.77 -3.60 3.03
N THR A 461 0.32 -3.79 2.28
CA THR A 461 0.63 -5.05 1.61
C THR A 461 2.08 -5.46 1.85
N ALA A 462 2.34 -6.77 1.78
CA ALA A 462 3.66 -7.34 2.00
C ALA A 462 3.99 -8.48 1.05
N TRP A 463 5.25 -8.54 0.61
CA TRP A 463 5.82 -9.62 -0.17
C TRP A 463 7.17 -10.09 0.40
N PRO A 464 7.33 -11.37 0.74
CA PRO A 464 8.65 -11.95 1.04
C PRO A 464 9.42 -12.19 -0.26
N CYS A 465 10.49 -11.42 -0.48
CA CYS A 465 11.33 -11.55 -1.67
C CYS A 465 12.23 -12.78 -1.58
N THR A 466 12.26 -13.52 -2.68
CA THR A 466 13.09 -14.69 -2.98
C THR A 466 14.29 -14.35 -3.89
N GLY A 467 14.23 -13.22 -4.61
CA GLY A 467 15.19 -12.84 -5.65
C GLY A 467 14.87 -13.41 -7.03
N ASN A 468 13.79 -14.17 -7.20
CA ASN A 468 13.41 -14.80 -8.47
C ASN A 468 12.04 -14.33 -8.98
N GLU A 469 11.62 -13.10 -8.66
CA GLU A 469 10.28 -12.57 -8.94
C GLU A 469 10.01 -12.27 -10.44
N GLY A 470 11.01 -12.44 -11.30
CA GLY A 470 10.93 -12.08 -12.71
C GLY A 470 11.27 -10.61 -12.96
N ALA A 471 10.46 -9.93 -13.78
CA ALA A 471 10.77 -8.57 -14.23
C ALA A 471 10.51 -7.48 -13.17
N ALA A 472 9.52 -7.68 -12.29
CA ALA A 472 9.13 -6.71 -11.27
C ALA A 472 8.74 -7.41 -9.96
N VAL A 473 9.21 -6.88 -8.84
CA VAL A 473 8.85 -7.38 -7.51
C VAL A 473 7.42 -6.93 -7.19
N PRO A 474 6.48 -7.85 -6.88
CA PRO A 474 5.13 -7.46 -6.52
C PRO A 474 5.11 -6.69 -5.20
N ILE A 475 4.08 -5.88 -4.99
CA ILE A 475 3.81 -5.24 -3.71
C ILE A 475 3.11 -6.19 -2.72
N GLY A 476 2.78 -7.40 -3.17
CA GLY A 476 2.43 -8.53 -2.32
C GLY A 476 0.95 -8.67 -2.03
N ARG A 477 0.62 -9.17 -0.84
CA ARG A 477 -0.76 -9.45 -0.41
C ARG A 477 -1.21 -8.50 0.71
N PRO A 478 -2.52 -8.25 0.89
CA PRO A 478 -3.01 -7.41 1.97
C PRO A 478 -2.61 -7.92 3.35
N MET A 479 -2.31 -6.99 4.26
CA MET A 479 -2.04 -7.26 5.67
C MET A 479 -3.33 -7.59 6.44
N ALA A 480 -3.17 -8.01 7.70
CA ALA A 480 -4.29 -8.34 8.57
C ALA A 480 -5.27 -7.17 8.73
N ASN A 481 -6.57 -7.47 8.69
CA ASN A 481 -7.69 -6.55 8.81
C ASN A 481 -7.72 -5.44 7.74
N THR A 482 -7.06 -5.68 6.61
CA THR A 482 -6.96 -4.77 5.47
C THR A 482 -7.37 -5.49 4.19
N ARG A 483 -8.13 -4.79 3.36
CA ARG A 483 -8.60 -5.28 2.06
C ARG A 483 -8.11 -4.34 0.96
N ILE A 484 -7.76 -4.92 -0.18
CA ILE A 484 -7.37 -4.19 -1.39
C ILE A 484 -8.39 -4.47 -2.48
N HIS A 485 -8.84 -3.41 -3.14
CA HIS A 485 -9.73 -3.49 -4.29
C HIS A 485 -9.06 -2.83 -5.48
N ILE A 486 -8.99 -3.53 -6.60
CA ILE A 486 -8.55 -2.97 -7.88
C ILE A 486 -9.81 -2.66 -8.66
N LEU A 487 -10.10 -1.38 -8.86
CA LEU A 487 -11.37 -0.92 -9.42
C LEU A 487 -11.17 -0.25 -10.78
N ASP A 488 -12.15 -0.42 -11.66
CA ASP A 488 -12.21 0.30 -12.92
C ASP A 488 -12.71 1.75 -12.73
N ALA A 489 -12.82 2.49 -13.83
CA ALA A 489 -13.30 3.88 -13.83
C ALA A 489 -14.77 4.04 -13.36
N TRP A 490 -15.50 2.94 -13.19
CA TRP A 490 -16.89 2.90 -12.73
C TRP A 490 -17.03 2.32 -11.32
N GLY A 491 -15.92 2.06 -10.63
CA GLY A 491 -15.90 1.49 -9.28
C GLY A 491 -16.22 0.00 -9.23
N GLN A 492 -16.11 -0.72 -10.35
CA GLN A 492 -16.32 -2.18 -10.40
C GLN A 492 -14.97 -2.92 -10.22
N PRO A 493 -14.95 -4.07 -9.51
CA PRO A 493 -13.73 -4.87 -9.39
C PRO A 493 -13.18 -5.32 -10.75
N CYS A 494 -11.90 -5.03 -10.99
CA CYS A 494 -11.19 -5.51 -12.16
C CYS A 494 -10.92 -7.02 -12.08
N PRO A 495 -10.97 -7.75 -13.20
CA PRO A 495 -10.48 -9.12 -13.28
C PRO A 495 -9.00 -9.25 -12.90
N ILE A 496 -8.61 -10.44 -12.46
CA ILE A 496 -7.22 -10.82 -12.22
C ILE A 496 -6.39 -10.59 -13.50
N GLY A 497 -5.27 -9.88 -13.37
CA GLY A 497 -4.39 -9.50 -14.47
C GLY A 497 -4.77 -8.21 -15.19
N VAL A 498 -5.95 -7.64 -14.92
CA VAL A 498 -6.41 -6.37 -15.50
C VAL A 498 -6.01 -5.20 -14.58
N ALA A 499 -5.44 -4.16 -15.18
CA ALA A 499 -5.06 -2.95 -14.46
C ALA A 499 -6.29 -2.14 -14.05
N GLY A 500 -6.27 -1.62 -12.82
CA GLY A 500 -7.25 -0.70 -12.29
C GLY A 500 -6.67 0.15 -11.17
N GLU A 501 -7.48 1.05 -10.64
CA GLU A 501 -7.08 1.92 -9.54
C GLU A 501 -7.14 1.17 -8.20
N LEU A 502 -6.05 1.25 -7.43
CA LEU A 502 -5.91 0.61 -6.14
C LEU A 502 -6.69 1.39 -5.07
N HIS A 503 -7.57 0.69 -4.38
CA HIS A 503 -8.32 1.17 -3.24
C HIS A 503 -8.02 0.30 -2.02
N ILE A 504 -7.94 0.94 -0.85
CA ILE A 504 -7.59 0.30 0.42
C ILE A 504 -8.79 0.40 1.35
N ALA A 505 -9.21 -0.69 1.98
CA ALA A 505 -10.27 -0.69 2.98
C ALA A 505 -9.83 -1.43 4.25
N GLY A 506 -10.55 -1.23 5.35
CA GLY A 506 -10.29 -1.92 6.61
C GLY A 506 -9.76 -1.02 7.72
N VAL A 507 -9.20 -1.65 8.76
CA VAL A 507 -8.85 -0.98 10.03
C VAL A 507 -7.69 -0.01 9.87
N GLN A 508 -6.81 -0.21 8.89
CA GLN A 508 -5.60 0.61 8.71
C GLN A 508 -5.85 2.01 8.15
N LEU A 509 -7.08 2.37 7.79
CA LEU A 509 -7.35 3.70 7.21
C LEU A 509 -7.11 4.83 8.21
N ALA A 510 -6.46 5.89 7.71
CA ALA A 510 -6.39 7.16 8.41
C ALA A 510 -7.80 7.73 8.65
N ARG A 511 -7.91 8.60 9.65
CA ARG A 511 -9.15 9.33 9.93
C ARG A 511 -9.50 10.24 8.74
N GLY A 512 -8.50 10.86 8.14
CA GLY A 512 -8.62 11.74 6.99
C GLY A 512 -7.51 12.79 6.95
N TYR A 513 -7.75 13.88 6.24
CA TYR A 513 -6.84 15.02 6.17
C TYR A 513 -7.24 16.13 7.15
N LEU A 514 -6.26 16.64 7.90
CA LEU A 514 -6.46 17.69 8.89
C LEU A 514 -7.02 18.95 8.21
N HIS A 515 -8.13 19.47 8.73
CA HIS A 515 -8.82 20.68 8.25
C HIS A 515 -9.14 20.69 6.73
N ARG A 516 -9.32 19.50 6.13
CA ARG A 516 -9.64 19.32 4.69
C ARG A 516 -10.78 18.30 4.51
N PRO A 517 -12.01 18.61 4.95
CA PRO A 517 -13.14 17.68 4.86
C PRO A 517 -13.51 17.32 3.42
N GLU A 518 -13.42 18.26 2.48
CA GLU A 518 -13.73 18.03 1.06
C GLU A 518 -12.76 17.03 0.43
N LEU A 519 -11.44 17.25 0.60
CA LEU A 519 -10.42 16.31 0.13
C LEU A 519 -10.54 14.95 0.83
N THR A 520 -10.93 14.95 2.11
CA THR A 520 -11.20 13.70 2.84
C THR A 520 -12.37 12.94 2.22
N ALA A 521 -13.47 13.61 1.89
CA ALA A 521 -14.61 12.97 1.25
C ALA A 521 -14.28 12.47 -0.17
N GLU A 522 -13.47 13.21 -0.93
CA GLU A 522 -12.99 12.79 -2.26
C GLU A 522 -12.11 11.53 -2.18
N ARG A 523 -11.17 11.49 -1.23
CA ARG A 523 -10.15 10.44 -1.14
C ARG A 523 -10.54 9.25 -0.27
N PHE A 524 -11.51 9.42 0.62
CA PHE A 524 -12.05 8.35 1.47
C PHE A 524 -13.54 8.12 1.19
N PRO A 525 -13.93 7.73 -0.04
CA PRO A 525 -15.33 7.44 -0.35
C PRO A 525 -15.87 6.27 0.48
N PRO A 526 -17.22 6.13 0.56
CA PRO A 526 -17.84 4.93 1.11
C PRO A 526 -17.34 3.66 0.42
N ASP A 527 -17.15 2.60 1.19
CA ASP A 527 -16.75 1.27 0.67
C ASP A 527 -18.02 0.45 0.35
N PRO A 528 -18.35 0.22 -0.93
CA PRO A 528 -19.54 -0.53 -1.31
C PRO A 528 -19.39 -2.05 -1.09
N PHE A 529 -18.19 -2.53 -0.78
CA PHE A 529 -17.88 -3.95 -0.56
C PHE A 529 -17.81 -4.33 0.92
N GLY A 530 -17.85 -3.34 1.81
CA GLY A 530 -17.77 -3.51 3.26
C GLY A 530 -19.12 -3.40 3.97
N ALA A 531 -19.05 -3.34 5.30
CA ALA A 531 -20.23 -3.14 6.15
C ALA A 531 -20.80 -1.72 5.98
N PRO A 532 -22.10 -1.50 6.19
CA PRO A 532 -22.69 -0.16 6.14
C PRO A 532 -21.90 0.86 6.98
N GLY A 533 -21.48 1.96 6.34
CA GLY A 533 -20.68 3.01 6.97
C GLY A 533 -19.16 2.82 6.89
N SER A 534 -18.67 1.71 6.32
CA SER A 534 -17.24 1.57 6.02
C SER A 534 -16.81 2.54 4.90
N ARG A 535 -15.51 2.84 4.90
CA ARG A 535 -14.85 3.70 3.91
C ARG A 535 -13.71 2.93 3.26
N MET A 536 -13.31 3.38 2.08
CA MET A 536 -12.07 2.96 1.42
C MET A 536 -11.26 4.19 1.05
N TYR A 537 -9.94 4.08 1.02
CA TYR A 537 -9.02 5.12 0.54
C TYR A 537 -8.66 4.87 -0.92
N ARG A 538 -8.80 5.92 -1.75
CA ARG A 538 -8.43 5.96 -3.16
C ARG A 538 -6.98 6.41 -3.31
N SER A 539 -6.05 5.48 -3.57
CA SER A 539 -4.61 5.79 -3.55
C SER A 539 -4.17 6.63 -4.75
N GLY A 540 -4.86 6.52 -5.89
CA GLY A 540 -4.41 7.09 -7.16
C GLY A 540 -3.29 6.29 -7.82
N ASP A 541 -2.96 5.10 -7.30
CA ASP A 541 -1.99 4.19 -7.91
C ASP A 541 -2.72 3.16 -8.78
N LEU A 542 -2.11 2.80 -9.91
CA LEU A 542 -2.55 1.70 -10.77
C LEU A 542 -1.89 0.39 -10.34
N ALA A 543 -2.69 -0.66 -10.24
CA ALA A 543 -2.23 -1.99 -9.88
C ALA A 543 -3.08 -3.08 -10.55
N ARG A 544 -2.67 -4.34 -10.41
CA ARG A 544 -3.46 -5.51 -10.81
C ARG A 544 -3.19 -6.69 -9.90
N TRP A 545 -4.19 -7.55 -9.74
CA TRP A 545 -4.01 -8.86 -9.10
C TRP A 545 -3.27 -9.83 -10.02
N ARG A 546 -2.41 -10.66 -9.45
CA ARG A 546 -1.88 -11.88 -10.06
C ARG A 546 -2.77 -13.08 -9.69
N ALA A 547 -2.64 -14.18 -10.43
CA ALA A 547 -3.39 -15.41 -10.18
C ALA A 547 -3.13 -16.03 -8.80
N ASP A 548 -1.94 -15.78 -8.24
CA ASP A 548 -1.56 -16.21 -6.89
C ASP A 548 -2.04 -15.26 -5.79
N GLY A 549 -2.80 -14.21 -6.13
CA GLY A 549 -3.31 -13.22 -5.17
C GLY A 549 -2.26 -12.25 -4.66
N SER A 550 -1.09 -12.13 -5.30
CA SER A 550 -0.19 -10.99 -5.10
C SER A 550 -0.54 -9.84 -6.04
N LEU A 551 -0.08 -8.63 -5.72
CA LEU A 551 -0.37 -7.41 -6.47
C LEU A 551 0.86 -6.89 -7.22
N ASP A 552 0.68 -6.52 -8.49
CA ASP A 552 1.63 -5.73 -9.26
C ASP A 552 1.32 -4.25 -9.10
N PHE A 553 2.34 -3.44 -8.80
CA PHE A 553 2.27 -1.98 -8.93
C PHE A 553 2.63 -1.57 -10.37
N LEU A 554 1.82 -0.70 -10.98
CA LEU A 554 1.95 -0.31 -12.39
C LEU A 554 2.27 1.17 -12.60
N GLY A 555 2.22 2.00 -11.54
CA GLY A 555 2.47 3.43 -11.61
C GLY A 555 1.32 4.26 -11.04
N ARG A 556 1.29 5.56 -11.39
CA ARG A 556 0.22 6.51 -11.06
C ARG A 556 -0.42 7.04 -12.32
#